data_AF-A0A829Y617-F1
#
_entry.id   AF-A0A829Y617-F1
#
_cell.length_a   1.000
_cell.length_b   1.000
_cell.length_c   1.000
_cell.angle_alpha   90.00
_cell.angle_beta   90.00
_cell.angle_gamma   90.00
#
_symmetry.space_group_name_H-M   'P 1'
#
loop_
_entity.id
_entity.type
_entity.pdbx_description
1 polymer ?
#
loop_
_entity_poly.entity_id
_entity_poly.type
_entity_poly.pdbx_seq_one_letter_code
_entity_poly.pdbx_strand_id
1 'polypeptide(L)'
;MPTPPRGVHELIEHLIETPTDRGLIRTSPDVLFDRFDVPADVRETLRAGGRDDLHRLGIHPNLVIKWLIWSGRPTMPFFPIDYYFARR
;
A
#
# COMPACT_ATOMS: atom_id res chain seq x y z
N MET A 1 -0.58 12.06 -15.06
CA MET A 1 -0.75 11.20 -13.87
C MET A 1 -0.14 11.94 -12.69
N PRO A 2 -0.73 11.87 -11.48
CA PRO A 2 -0.09 12.45 -10.30
C PRO A 2 1.29 11.84 -10.10
N THR A 3 2.27 12.67 -9.74
CA THR A 3 3.62 12.21 -9.41
C THR A 3 3.57 11.44 -8.10
N PRO A 4 4.17 10.24 -8.01
CA PRO A 4 4.19 9.48 -6.76
C PRO A 4 4.88 10.29 -5.66
N PRO A 5 4.48 10.12 -4.38
CA PRO A 5 5.10 10.83 -3.29
C PRO A 5 6.56 10.38 -3.12
N ARG A 6 7.41 11.31 -2.72
CA ARG A 6 8.84 11.06 -2.51
C ARG A 6 9.06 9.84 -1.61
N GLY A 7 10.05 9.02 -1.95
CA GLY A 7 10.48 7.87 -1.15
C GLY A 7 9.56 6.65 -1.21
N VAL A 8 8.29 6.79 -1.61
CA VAL A 8 7.32 5.68 -1.57
C VAL A 8 7.69 4.57 -2.56
N HIS A 9 8.10 4.92 -3.79
CA HIS A 9 8.55 3.91 -4.75
C HIS A 9 9.86 3.26 -4.30
N GLU A 10 10.85 4.04 -3.88
CA GLU A 10 12.13 3.52 -3.38
C GLU A 10 11.95 2.58 -2.18
N LEU A 11 11.05 2.93 -1.26
CA LEU A 11 10.67 2.08 -0.13
C LEU A 11 10.10 0.74 -0.63
N ILE A 12 9.12 0.78 -1.55
CA ILE A 12 8.48 -0.46 -2.03
C ILE A 12 9.48 -1.31 -2.81
N GLU A 13 10.33 -0.72 -3.64
CA GLU A 13 11.41 -1.42 -4.35
C GLU A 13 12.42 -2.04 -3.37
N HIS A 14 12.84 -1.31 -2.33
CA HIS A 14 13.67 -1.87 -1.24
C HIS A 14 13.03 -3.11 -0.61
N LEU A 15 11.71 -3.12 -0.40
CA LEU A 15 10.99 -4.28 0.13
C LEU A 15 10.83 -5.42 -0.89
N ILE A 16 10.93 -5.15 -2.19
CA ILE A 16 11.05 -6.21 -3.22
C ILE A 16 12.40 -6.90 -3.05
N GLU A 17 13.48 -6.13 -2.95
CA GLU A 17 14.86 -6.60 -2.84
C GLU A 17 15.19 -7.18 -1.47
N THR A 18 14.55 -6.70 -0.40
CA THR A 18 14.80 -7.07 1.00
C THR A 18 13.53 -7.63 1.67
N PRO A 19 13.12 -8.89 1.39
CA PRO A 19 11.89 -9.46 1.91
C PRO A 19 11.78 -9.53 3.43
N THR A 20 12.92 -9.59 4.15
CA THR A 20 12.98 -9.63 5.62
C THR A 20 12.40 -8.38 6.26
N ASP A 21 12.51 -7.23 5.59
CA ASP A 21 12.05 -5.94 6.10
C ASP A 21 10.53 -5.77 5.96
N ARG A 22 9.84 -6.64 5.21
CA ARG A 22 8.37 -6.55 5.03
C ARG A 22 7.60 -6.70 6.34
N GLY A 23 8.18 -7.36 7.35
CA GLY A 23 7.60 -7.44 8.68
C GLY A 23 7.36 -6.06 9.31
N LEU A 24 8.25 -5.10 9.02
CA LEU A 24 8.19 -3.74 9.55
C LEU A 24 6.93 -2.99 9.10
N ILE A 25 6.36 -3.32 7.93
CA ILE A 25 5.13 -2.70 7.45
C ILE A 25 3.97 -2.86 8.45
N ARG A 26 3.93 -3.99 9.17
CA ARG A 26 2.87 -4.29 10.14
C ARG A 26 3.23 -3.89 11.57
N THR A 27 4.50 -3.97 11.95
CA THR A 27 4.93 -3.75 13.34
C THR A 27 5.42 -2.33 13.60
N SER A 28 6.15 -1.73 12.65
CA SER A 28 6.86 -0.47 12.83
C SER A 28 7.03 0.28 11.49
N PRO A 29 5.93 0.62 10.79
CA PRO A 29 5.98 1.21 9.46
C PRO A 29 6.67 2.59 9.46
N ASP A 30 6.63 3.31 10.58
CA ASP A 30 7.26 4.63 10.71
C ASP A 30 8.78 4.59 10.51
N VAL A 31 9.45 3.50 10.90
CA VAL A 31 10.89 3.33 10.65
C VAL A 31 11.19 3.30 9.15
N LEU A 32 10.31 2.67 8.36
CA LEU A 32 10.43 2.69 6.89
C LEU A 32 10.12 4.09 6.36
N PHE A 33 9.08 4.74 6.86
CA PHE A 33 8.70 6.08 6.40
C PHE A 33 9.80 7.11 6.66
N ASP A 34 10.47 7.05 7.81
CA ASP A 34 11.58 7.94 8.15
C ASP A 34 12.81 7.63 7.30
N ARG A 35 13.16 6.34 7.12
CA ARG A 35 14.32 5.92 6.31
C ARG A 35 14.25 6.40 4.87
N PHE A 36 13.04 6.43 4.28
CA PHE A 36 12.82 6.82 2.88
C PHE A 36 12.27 8.25 2.75
N ASP A 37 12.28 9.04 3.83
CA ASP A 37 11.81 10.43 3.81
C ASP A 37 10.39 10.60 3.22
N VAL A 38 9.49 9.69 3.59
CA VAL A 38 8.09 9.66 3.18
C VAL A 38 7.34 10.82 3.85
N PRO A 39 6.71 11.73 3.07
CA PRO A 39 5.97 12.87 3.58
C PRO A 39 4.87 12.51 4.59
N ALA A 40 4.76 13.28 5.68
CA ALA A 40 3.86 13.00 6.79
C ALA A 40 2.37 12.98 6.39
N ASP A 41 1.98 13.83 5.44
CA ASP A 41 0.62 13.93 4.87
C ASP A 41 0.20 12.66 4.10
N VAL A 42 1.16 11.85 3.66
CA VAL A 42 0.92 10.61 2.91
C VAL A 42 0.92 9.37 3.81
N ARG A 43 1.59 9.43 4.98
CA ARG A 43 1.78 8.27 5.86
C ARG A 43 0.46 7.64 6.31
N GLU A 44 -0.55 8.46 6.59
CA GLU A 44 -1.85 7.93 7.03
C GLU A 44 -2.54 7.11 5.94
N THR A 45 -2.50 7.60 4.70
CA THR A 45 -2.99 6.84 3.53
C THR A 45 -2.19 5.56 3.33
N LEU A 46 -0.88 5.57 3.56
CA LEU A 46 -0.06 4.35 3.50
C LEU A 46 -0.42 3.34 4.58
N ARG A 47 -0.80 3.78 5.79
CA ARG A 47 -1.22 2.90 6.89
C ARG A 47 -2.60 2.28 6.66
N ALA A 48 -3.58 3.11 6.28
CA ALA A 48 -5.00 2.71 6.33
C ALA A 48 -5.70 2.71 4.96
N GLY A 49 -5.16 3.41 3.96
CA GLY A 49 -5.80 3.58 2.65
C GLY A 49 -6.02 2.27 1.90
N GLY A 50 -7.11 2.19 1.16
CA GLY A 50 -7.38 1.11 0.23
C GLY A 50 -6.64 1.28 -1.09
N ARG A 51 -6.86 0.35 -2.01
CA ARG A 51 -6.27 0.36 -3.35
C ARG A 51 -6.47 1.71 -4.06
N ASP A 52 -7.68 2.24 -4.02
CA ASP A 52 -8.02 3.46 -4.75
C ASP A 52 -7.41 4.70 -4.09
N ASP A 53 -7.26 4.72 -2.76
CA ASP A 53 -6.58 5.80 -2.03
C ASP A 53 -5.09 5.84 -2.37
N LEU A 54 -4.44 4.67 -2.35
CA LEU A 54 -3.04 4.52 -2.72
C LEU A 54 -2.80 4.87 -4.20
N HIS A 55 -3.71 4.49 -5.09
CA HIS A 55 -3.63 4.85 -6.50
C HIS A 55 -3.78 6.37 -6.73
N ARG A 56 -4.64 7.05 -5.96
CA ARG A 56 -4.81 8.51 -6.04
C ARG A 56 -3.56 9.28 -5.63
N LEU A 57 -2.66 8.68 -4.84
CA LEU A 57 -1.34 9.26 -4.56
C LEU A 57 -0.38 9.24 -5.76
N GLY A 58 -0.74 8.59 -6.87
CA GLY A 58 0.15 8.43 -8.04
C GLY A 58 1.12 7.26 -7.94
N ILE A 59 0.91 6.36 -6.98
CA ILE A 59 1.69 5.12 -6.85
C ILE A 59 1.34 4.18 -8.00
N HIS A 60 2.37 3.60 -8.63
CA HIS A 60 2.17 2.68 -9.76
C HIS A 60 1.28 1.48 -9.35
N PRO A 61 0.30 1.03 -10.18
CA PRO A 61 -0.67 0.00 -9.80
C PRO A 61 -0.05 -1.31 -9.28
N ASN A 62 1.04 -1.78 -9.91
CA ASN A 62 1.74 -2.99 -9.45
C ASN A 62 2.32 -2.83 -8.03
N LEU A 63 2.79 -1.63 -7.68
CA LEU A 63 3.37 -1.34 -6.37
C LEU A 63 2.26 -1.19 -5.30
N VAL A 64 1.11 -0.64 -5.66
CA VAL A 64 -0.09 -0.62 -4.80
C VAL A 64 -0.48 -2.03 -4.38
N ILE A 65 -0.54 -2.98 -5.32
CA ILE A 65 -0.90 -4.37 -5.02
C ILE A 65 0.11 -5.01 -4.07
N LYS A 66 1.42 -4.83 -4.31
CA LYS A 66 2.47 -5.34 -3.42
C LYS A 66 2.33 -4.78 -2.00
N TRP A 67 2.13 -3.47 -1.88
CA TRP A 67 1.96 -2.79 -0.60
C TRP A 67 0.74 -3.34 0.18
N LEU A 68 -0.40 -3.51 -0.49
CA LEU A 68 -1.61 -4.07 0.12
C LEU A 68 -1.37 -5.50 0.62
N ILE A 69 -0.75 -6.36 -0.19
CA ILE A 69 -0.43 -7.75 0.20
C ILE A 69 0.45 -7.77 1.46
N TRP A 70 1.54 -7.00 1.49
CA TRP A 70 2.48 -7.05 2.61
C TRP A 70 1.95 -6.39 3.88
N SER A 71 1.06 -5.40 3.74
CA SER A 71 0.34 -4.79 4.87
C SER A 71 -0.88 -5.60 5.32
N GLY A 72 -1.19 -6.72 4.67
CA GLY A 72 -2.33 -7.58 5.03
C GLY A 72 -3.69 -6.98 4.68
N ARG A 73 -3.74 -6.03 3.73
CA ARG A 73 -4.97 -5.38 3.26
C ARG A 73 -5.51 -6.03 1.99
N PRO A 74 -6.84 -6.00 1.77
CA PRO A 74 -7.45 -6.59 0.59
C PRO A 74 -7.02 -5.85 -0.69
N THR A 75 -6.75 -6.60 -1.76
CA THR A 75 -6.38 -6.07 -3.08
C THR A 75 -7.58 -5.81 -3.99
N MET A 76 -8.74 -6.35 -3.62
CA MET A 76 -10.02 -6.20 -4.29
C MET A 76 -11.06 -5.73 -3.27
N PRO A 77 -12.11 -4.99 -3.69
CA PRO A 77 -13.21 -4.67 -2.80
C PRO A 77 -13.82 -5.95 -2.23
N PHE A 78 -14.28 -5.88 -0.98
CA PHE A 78 -14.98 -6.98 -0.33
C PHE A 78 -16.28 -7.22 -1.09
N PHE A 79 -16.45 -8.41 -1.67
CA PHE A 79 -17.70 -8.81 -2.30
C PHE A 79 -18.55 -9.50 -1.24
N PRO A 80 -19.65 -8.90 -0.77
CA PRO A 80 -20.58 -9.60 0.12
C PRO A 80 -21.08 -10.86 -0.59
N ILE A 81 -21.20 -11.96 0.15
CA ILE A 81 -21.57 -13.27 -0.41
C ILE A 81 -22.92 -13.23 -1.16
N ASP A 82 -23.79 -12.30 -0.75
CA ASP A 82 -25.08 -12.00 -1.39
C ASP A 82 -24.96 -11.62 -2.87
N TYR A 83 -23.81 -11.08 -3.30
CA TYR A 83 -23.52 -10.79 -4.71
C TYR A 83 -23.58 -12.05 -5.59
N TYR A 84 -23.24 -13.22 -5.05
CA TYR A 84 -23.34 -14.49 -5.78
C TYR A 84 -24.77 -15.04 -5.82
N PHE A 85 -25.62 -14.68 -4.85
CA PHE A 85 -26.99 -15.18 -4.73
C PHE A 85 -28.04 -14.23 -5.34
N ALA A 86 -27.72 -12.94 -5.54
CA ALA A 86 -28.60 -11.94 -6.13
C ALA A 86 -28.65 -11.96 -7.66
N ARG A 87 -27.81 -12.77 -8.33
CA ARG A 87 -27.89 -13.00 -9.78
C ARG A 87 -28.95 -14.08 -10.05
N ARG A 88 -30.21 -13.69 -10.17
CA ARG A 88 -31.29 -14.57 -10.64
C ARG A 88 -32.19 -13.84 -11.63
#